data_AF-A0A5B8CB04-F1
#
_entry.id   AF-A0A5B8CB04-F1
#
_cell.length_a   1.000
_cell.length_b   1.000
_cell.length_c   1.000
_cell.angle_alpha   90.00
_cell.angle_beta   90.00
_cell.angle_gamma   90.00
#
_symmetry.space_group_name_H-M   'P 1'
#
loop_
_entity.id
_entity.type
_entity.pdbx_description
1 polymer ?
#
loop_
_entity_poly.entity_id
_entity_poly.type
_entity_poly.pdbx_seq_one_letter_code
_entity_poly.pdbx_strand_id
1 'polypeptide(L)'
;MSPRFACLALLLCSATLTSVGPALAQIDPAAAIAELRAENARLSAKIDALEAALRDRAQNAPSSAAPAVPVSEILPQAGTAQTAEATPPVPDSRTVSVSIPPAPPDRPVQGGGIGLQLAGSSSGGQVAITISQSLRATDVKPNQVNAAGTTWSLTGSAPVAKSGDTAIGTLDSFTDSSSLKLRVGRLFMTMPNLLTDPDYLGLINAATNACIAKAKDGAGKVACQEADVDEGFIKTWIPDRIDEYVRLTTTQRFAWGYGLEGTLGYRKFKFIDSPGIVEDSDEKVPWGVKLYGTILPKSTLAFTASVAYQKGFDEQKTKTVCPEPVVGTRLVCLVGPDGRPNSTEKVLLAVEGRKLFDLSRGRLQNGVVDRFGIAPQVTYDANNDEWGVDFPVYLAADDKGNLVGGIRAGYKTGEEGFNVGIFVGGAFDLFHR
;
A
#
# COMPACT_ATOMS: atom_id res chain seq x y z
N MET A 1 -11.37 -16.00 30.39
CA MET A 1 -10.85 -14.61 30.52
C MET A 1 -12.00 -13.67 30.83
N SER A 2 -11.82 -12.70 31.74
CA SER A 2 -12.94 -11.87 32.24
C SER A 2 -13.33 -10.75 31.25
N PRO A 3 -14.62 -10.37 31.14
CA PRO A 3 -15.12 -9.35 30.22
C PRO A 3 -14.68 -7.90 30.53
N ARG A 4 -13.74 -7.70 31.46
CA ARG A 4 -13.30 -6.37 31.91
C ARG A 4 -12.22 -5.73 31.04
N PHE A 5 -11.53 -6.48 30.18
CA PHE A 5 -10.48 -5.93 29.30
C PHE A 5 -11.04 -5.30 28.01
N ALA A 6 -12.17 -5.76 27.48
CA ALA A 6 -12.77 -5.20 26.27
C ALA A 6 -13.32 -3.77 26.48
N CYS A 7 -13.75 -3.44 27.70
CA CYS A 7 -14.31 -2.12 28.00
C CYS A 7 -13.25 -1.01 28.09
N LEU A 8 -12.01 -1.36 28.48
CA LEU A 8 -10.92 -0.38 28.65
C LEU A 8 -10.35 0.08 27.29
N ALA A 9 -10.33 -0.82 26.29
CA ALA A 9 -9.92 -0.48 24.93
C ALA A 9 -10.93 0.43 24.21
N LEU A 10 -12.24 0.30 24.51
CA LEU A 10 -13.26 1.21 23.99
C LEU A 10 -13.18 2.61 24.61
N LEU A 11 -12.85 2.72 25.91
CA LEU A 11 -12.77 4.00 26.63
C LEU A 11 -11.58 4.88 26.21
N LEU A 12 -10.48 4.28 25.75
CA LEU A 12 -9.32 5.02 25.21
C LEU A 12 -9.56 5.56 23.80
N CYS A 13 -10.52 5.01 23.04
CA CYS A 13 -10.88 5.51 21.73
C CYS A 13 -11.84 6.72 21.79
N SER A 14 -12.59 6.87 22.88
CA SER A 14 -13.52 8.00 23.10
C SER A 14 -12.81 9.31 23.47
N ALA A 15 -11.61 9.24 24.05
CA ALA A 15 -10.92 10.40 24.62
C ALA A 15 -10.09 11.21 23.60
N THR A 16 -9.92 10.74 22.36
CA THR A 16 -9.13 11.43 21.33
C THR A 16 -9.95 12.00 20.16
N LEU A 17 -11.29 11.84 20.17
CA LEU A 17 -12.18 12.38 19.14
C LEU A 17 -12.78 13.78 19.46
N THR A 18 -12.52 14.37 20.63
CA THR A 18 -13.16 15.62 21.06
C THR A 18 -12.47 16.91 20.61
N SER A 19 -11.42 16.86 19.79
CA SER A 19 -10.71 18.07 19.32
C SER A 19 -10.88 18.40 17.83
N VAL A 20 -11.83 17.76 17.13
CA VAL A 20 -12.28 18.24 15.82
C VAL A 20 -13.28 19.35 16.05
N GLY A 21 -12.88 20.61 15.79
CA GLY A 21 -13.69 21.80 16.04
C GLY A 21 -15.04 21.82 15.32
N PRO A 22 -15.92 22.80 15.64
CA PRO A 22 -17.33 22.85 15.24
C PRO A 22 -17.61 23.08 13.74
N ALA A 23 -16.62 22.94 12.85
CA ALA A 23 -16.79 23.11 11.41
C ALA A 23 -17.47 21.92 10.69
N LEU A 24 -17.77 20.82 11.39
CA LEU A 24 -18.47 19.65 10.84
C LEU A 24 -19.96 19.56 11.22
N ALA A 25 -20.51 20.58 11.88
CA ALA A 25 -21.86 20.51 12.46
C ALA A 25 -23.03 20.62 11.47
N GLN A 26 -22.80 20.70 10.15
CA GLN A 26 -23.88 20.79 9.15
C GLN A 26 -23.58 20.05 7.84
N ILE A 27 -22.90 18.89 7.89
CA ILE A 27 -22.98 17.98 6.75
C ILE A 27 -24.26 17.17 6.93
N ASP A 28 -25.30 17.50 6.18
CA ASP A 28 -26.49 16.65 6.09
C ASP A 28 -26.07 15.33 5.41
N PRO A 29 -26.01 14.21 6.16
CA PRO A 29 -25.57 12.94 5.59
C PRO A 29 -26.51 12.47 4.46
N ALA A 30 -27.78 12.89 4.47
CA ALA A 30 -28.72 12.54 3.39
C ALA A 30 -28.35 13.26 2.08
N ALA A 31 -27.93 14.53 2.14
CA ALA A 31 -27.48 15.28 0.97
C ALA A 31 -26.19 14.69 0.38
N ALA A 32 -25.22 14.35 1.23
CA ALA A 32 -23.97 13.72 0.79
C ALA A 32 -24.20 12.33 0.17
N ILE A 33 -25.11 11.52 0.73
CA ILE A 33 -25.49 10.22 0.16
C ILE A 33 -26.22 10.40 -1.18
N ALA A 34 -27.07 11.42 -1.31
CA ALA A 34 -27.76 11.71 -2.57
C ALA A 34 -26.79 12.14 -3.67
N GLU A 35 -25.81 12.98 -3.34
CA GLU A 35 -24.75 13.42 -4.26
C GLU A 35 -23.90 12.24 -4.74
N LEU A 36 -23.45 11.38 -3.82
CA LEU A 36 -22.69 10.17 -4.16
C LEU A 36 -23.48 9.20 -5.05
N ARG A 37 -24.80 9.07 -4.83
CA ARG A 37 -25.67 8.25 -5.70
C ARG A 37 -25.81 8.85 -7.09
N ALA A 38 -25.94 10.17 -7.19
CA ALA A 38 -26.00 10.86 -8.47
C ALA A 38 -24.69 10.75 -9.25
N GLU A 39 -23.54 10.85 -8.58
CA GLU A 39 -22.23 10.68 -9.21
C GLU A 39 -22.01 9.24 -9.67
N ASN A 40 -22.37 8.24 -8.86
CA ASN A 40 -22.33 6.83 -9.27
C ASN A 40 -23.22 6.54 -10.49
N ALA A 41 -24.44 7.09 -10.52
CA ALA A 41 -25.32 6.95 -11.69
C ALA A 41 -24.71 7.57 -12.95
N ARG A 42 -24.06 8.74 -12.82
CA ARG A 42 -23.36 9.41 -13.93
C ARG A 42 -22.16 8.61 -14.43
N LEU A 43 -21.37 8.01 -13.53
CA LEU A 43 -20.24 7.17 -13.89
C LEU A 43 -20.69 5.87 -14.57
N SER A 44 -21.74 5.22 -14.06
CA SER A 44 -22.34 4.04 -14.69
C SER A 44 -22.77 4.34 -16.13
N ALA A 45 -23.47 5.46 -16.35
CA ALA A 45 -23.89 5.87 -17.69
C ALA A 45 -22.71 6.13 -18.65
N LYS A 46 -21.57 6.64 -18.15
CA LYS A 46 -20.35 6.82 -18.96
C LYS A 46 -19.72 5.48 -19.35
N ILE A 47 -19.72 4.50 -18.44
CA ILE A 47 -19.21 3.15 -18.71
C ILE A 47 -20.07 2.49 -19.78
N ASP A 48 -21.39 2.52 -19.63
CA ASP A 48 -22.32 1.95 -20.61
C ASP A 48 -22.14 2.59 -22.01
N ALA A 49 -21.94 3.91 -22.06
CA ALA A 49 -21.69 4.63 -23.31
C ALA A 49 -20.34 4.23 -23.96
N LEU A 50 -19.29 4.02 -23.16
CA LEU A 50 -17.99 3.56 -23.64
C LEU A 50 -18.06 2.11 -24.15
N GLU A 51 -18.75 1.23 -23.44
CA GLU A 51 -18.97 -0.15 -23.88
C GLU A 51 -19.77 -0.22 -25.18
N ALA A 52 -20.83 0.61 -25.29
CA ALA A 52 -21.58 0.73 -26.53
C ALA A 52 -20.68 1.22 -27.68
N ALA A 53 -19.88 2.26 -27.46
CA ALA A 53 -18.96 2.79 -28.48
C ALA A 53 -17.88 1.76 -28.90
N LEU A 54 -17.38 0.96 -27.97
CA LEU A 54 -16.43 -0.11 -28.26
C LEU A 54 -17.08 -1.25 -29.05
N ARG A 55 -18.31 -1.64 -28.69
CA ARG A 55 -19.08 -2.65 -29.42
C ARG A 55 -19.39 -2.18 -30.85
N ASP A 56 -19.76 -0.91 -31.00
CA ASP A 56 -20.04 -0.30 -32.31
C ASP A 56 -18.78 -0.22 -33.17
N ARG A 57 -17.62 0.13 -32.57
CA ARG A 57 -16.32 0.04 -33.26
C ARG A 57 -15.95 -1.39 -33.63
N ALA A 58 -16.26 -2.38 -32.79
CA ALA A 58 -15.95 -3.78 -33.10
C ALA A 58 -16.83 -4.32 -34.25
N GLN A 59 -18.09 -3.90 -34.32
CA GLN A 59 -19.02 -4.29 -35.39
C GLN A 59 -18.75 -3.55 -36.71
N ASN A 60 -18.35 -2.28 -36.63
CA ASN A 60 -18.06 -1.44 -37.78
C ASN A 60 -16.57 -1.37 -38.15
N ALA A 61 -15.72 -2.13 -37.45
CA ALA A 61 -14.33 -2.28 -37.84
C ALA A 61 -14.29 -2.91 -39.23
N PRO A 62 -13.79 -2.22 -40.27
CA PRO A 62 -13.66 -2.82 -41.57
C PRO A 62 -12.80 -4.07 -41.42
N SER A 63 -13.29 -5.19 -41.94
CA SER A 63 -12.52 -6.42 -42.13
C SER A 63 -11.43 -6.18 -43.18
N SER A 64 -10.48 -5.30 -42.89
CA SER A 64 -9.29 -5.13 -43.71
C SER A 64 -8.28 -6.18 -43.26
N ALA A 65 -7.95 -7.07 -44.19
CA ALA A 65 -6.79 -7.93 -44.10
C ALA A 65 -5.57 -7.07 -43.71
N ALA A 66 -4.79 -7.58 -42.77
CA ALA A 66 -3.60 -6.94 -42.24
C ALA A 66 -2.75 -6.33 -43.37
N PRO A 67 -2.58 -5.00 -43.42
CA PRO A 67 -1.64 -4.40 -44.35
C PRO A 67 -0.23 -4.57 -43.77
N ALA A 68 0.61 -5.30 -44.48
CA ALA A 68 2.06 -5.20 -44.31
C ALA A 68 2.46 -3.77 -44.67
N VAL A 69 2.97 -3.00 -43.71
CA VAL A 69 3.50 -1.65 -43.97
C VAL A 69 5.03 -1.67 -43.80
N PRO A 70 5.79 -1.29 -44.85
CA PRO A 70 7.21 -1.05 -44.75
C PRO A 70 7.50 0.33 -44.14
N VAL A 71 8.61 0.39 -43.41
CA VAL A 71 9.14 1.59 -42.76
C VAL A 71 9.75 2.52 -43.82
N SER A 72 9.24 3.75 -43.95
CA SER A 72 9.98 4.91 -44.51
C SER A 72 9.36 6.23 -44.06
N GLU A 73 10.13 6.96 -43.25
CA GLU A 73 10.47 8.39 -43.37
C GLU A 73 9.33 9.42 -43.52
N ILE A 74 8.97 10.09 -42.41
CA ILE A 74 8.29 11.40 -42.42
C ILE A 74 8.96 12.32 -41.38
N LEU A 75 9.63 13.36 -41.88
CA LEU A 75 10.13 14.53 -41.15
C LEU A 75 8.98 15.54 -40.93
N PRO A 76 8.87 16.20 -39.75
CA PRO A 76 7.98 17.36 -39.59
C PRO A 76 8.70 18.68 -39.90
N GLN A 77 7.99 19.56 -40.61
CA GLN A 77 8.38 20.94 -40.89
C GLN A 77 8.24 21.84 -39.66
N ALA A 78 9.17 22.79 -39.54
CA ALA A 78 9.23 23.81 -38.50
C ALA A 78 8.19 24.92 -38.71
N GLY A 79 7.37 25.17 -37.68
CA GLY A 79 6.51 26.35 -37.57
C GLY A 79 7.14 27.40 -36.64
N THR A 80 7.17 28.65 -37.11
CA THR A 80 7.69 29.84 -36.41
C THR A 80 6.86 30.18 -35.16
N ALA A 81 7.52 30.27 -34.01
CA ALA A 81 6.93 30.66 -32.72
C ALA A 81 6.90 32.19 -32.53
N GLN A 82 5.75 32.68 -32.05
CA GLN A 82 5.55 34.04 -31.56
C GLN A 82 6.20 34.19 -30.18
N THR A 83 6.96 35.27 -29.99
CA THR A 83 7.51 35.73 -28.71
C THR A 83 6.40 36.20 -27.78
N ALA A 84 6.08 35.38 -26.78
CA ALA A 84 5.30 35.79 -25.60
C ALA A 84 6.25 36.26 -24.50
N GLU A 85 5.89 37.38 -23.88
CA GLU A 85 6.60 38.06 -22.80
C GLU A 85 6.61 37.17 -21.54
N ALA A 86 7.80 36.87 -21.03
CA ALA A 86 8.00 35.93 -19.94
C ALA A 86 7.61 36.55 -18.59
N THR A 87 6.49 36.11 -18.03
CA THR A 87 6.19 36.27 -16.61
C THR A 87 7.24 35.48 -15.82
N PRO A 88 7.90 36.06 -14.81
CA PRO A 88 8.88 35.32 -14.00
C PRO A 88 8.18 34.13 -13.34
N PRO A 89 8.77 32.92 -13.40
CA PRO A 89 8.20 31.74 -12.75
C PRO A 89 8.09 32.01 -11.25
N VAL A 90 6.88 31.87 -10.71
CA VAL A 90 6.70 31.78 -9.26
C VAL A 90 7.50 30.56 -8.81
N PRO A 91 8.41 30.68 -7.83
CA PRO A 91 9.22 29.55 -7.40
C PRO A 91 8.29 28.43 -6.93
N ASP A 92 8.35 27.30 -7.63
CA ASP A 92 7.57 26.10 -7.31
C ASP A 92 7.80 25.74 -5.83
N SER A 93 6.71 25.47 -5.12
CA SER A 93 6.75 25.09 -3.72
C SER A 93 7.61 23.84 -3.56
N ARG A 94 8.75 23.95 -2.87
CA ARG A 94 9.65 22.81 -2.60
C ARG A 94 8.89 21.66 -1.96
N THR A 95 8.78 20.54 -2.68
CA THR A 95 8.15 19.30 -2.21
C THR A 95 9.15 18.53 -1.34
N VAL A 96 8.88 18.44 -0.04
CA VAL A 96 9.67 17.58 0.85
C VAL A 96 9.27 16.12 0.62
N SER A 97 10.19 15.31 0.11
CA SER A 97 10.03 13.86 -0.03
C SER A 97 10.31 13.14 1.29
N VAL A 98 9.44 12.21 1.70
CA VAL A 98 9.59 11.40 2.91
C VAL A 98 9.71 9.95 2.48
N SER A 99 10.91 9.40 2.37
CA SER A 99 11.02 7.96 2.08
C SER A 99 10.38 7.16 3.23
N ILE A 100 9.33 6.41 2.93
CA ILE A 100 8.72 5.42 3.83
C ILE A 100 9.28 4.06 3.41
N PRO A 101 9.82 3.24 4.32
CA PRO A 101 10.31 1.92 3.96
C PRO A 101 9.21 1.11 3.28
N PRO A 102 9.54 0.34 2.23
CA PRO A 102 8.57 -0.42 1.45
C PRO A 102 7.80 -1.38 2.36
N ALA A 103 6.53 -1.56 2.02
CA ALA A 103 5.57 -2.34 2.77
C ALA A 103 4.86 -3.30 1.83
N PRO A 104 4.50 -4.52 2.29
CA PRO A 104 3.53 -5.30 1.57
C PRO A 104 2.21 -4.50 1.43
N PRO A 105 1.52 -4.57 0.29
CA PRO A 105 0.22 -3.93 0.08
C PRO A 105 -0.88 -4.32 1.07
N ASP A 106 -0.75 -5.46 1.76
CA ASP A 106 -1.63 -5.85 2.87
C ASP A 106 -1.32 -5.12 4.19
N ARG A 107 -0.19 -4.40 4.30
CA ARG A 107 0.21 -3.72 5.54
C ARG A 107 -0.22 -2.26 5.62
N PRO A 108 -0.53 -1.77 6.83
CA PRO A 108 -0.89 -0.37 7.08
C PRO A 108 0.24 0.59 6.68
N VAL A 109 -0.11 1.81 6.25
CA VAL A 109 0.82 2.85 5.75
C VAL A 109 1.53 2.42 4.45
N GLN A 110 0.91 2.82 3.34
CA GLN A 110 1.50 2.80 2.01
C GLN A 110 1.71 4.21 1.52
N GLY A 111 2.70 4.36 0.65
CA GLY A 111 2.68 5.50 -0.24
C GLY A 111 1.46 5.40 -1.17
N GLY A 112 0.74 6.50 -1.35
CA GLY A 112 -0.22 6.71 -2.44
C GLY A 112 0.31 6.30 -3.84
N GLY A 113 -0.56 6.16 -4.82
CA GLY A 113 -0.23 5.64 -6.16
C GLY A 113 -1.14 4.48 -6.59
N ILE A 114 -1.05 4.08 -7.85
CA ILE A 114 -1.71 2.86 -8.36
C ILE A 114 -0.68 1.74 -8.27
N GLY A 115 -1.07 0.60 -7.69
CA GLY A 115 -0.20 -0.55 -7.58
C GLY A 115 -0.84 -1.89 -7.90
N LEU A 116 -0.01 -2.79 -8.41
CA LEU A 116 -0.33 -4.18 -8.72
C LEU A 116 0.60 -5.08 -7.90
N GLN A 117 0.04 -6.08 -7.23
CA GLN A 117 0.80 -7.08 -6.51
C GLN A 117 0.38 -8.49 -6.93
N LEU A 118 1.40 -9.33 -7.12
CA LEU A 118 1.27 -10.76 -7.33
C LEU A 118 2.00 -11.46 -6.16
N ALA A 119 1.23 -12.14 -5.31
CA ALA A 119 1.78 -12.96 -4.24
C ALA A 119 1.56 -14.43 -4.57
N GLY A 120 2.63 -15.23 -4.49
CA GLY A 120 2.58 -16.68 -4.68
C GLY A 120 3.32 -17.39 -3.54
N SER A 121 2.67 -18.34 -2.90
CA SER A 121 3.25 -19.25 -1.92
C SER A 121 3.21 -20.69 -2.43
N SER A 122 3.91 -21.60 -1.74
CA SER A 122 3.80 -23.04 -1.98
C SER A 122 2.37 -23.58 -1.83
N SER A 123 1.50 -22.83 -1.16
CA SER A 123 0.14 -23.22 -0.79
C SER A 123 -0.94 -22.45 -1.57
N GLY A 124 -0.60 -21.51 -2.45
CA GLY A 124 -1.58 -20.82 -3.31
C GLY A 124 -1.06 -19.47 -3.82
N GLY A 125 -1.92 -18.71 -4.50
CA GLY A 125 -1.58 -17.34 -4.93
C GLY A 125 -2.75 -16.38 -4.77
N GLN A 126 -2.44 -15.10 -4.66
CA GLN A 126 -3.41 -14.01 -4.63
C GLN A 126 -2.97 -12.91 -5.59
N VAL A 127 -3.93 -12.36 -6.35
CA VAL A 127 -3.74 -11.14 -7.13
C VAL A 127 -4.42 -10.00 -6.40
N ALA A 128 -3.74 -8.87 -6.28
CA ALA A 128 -4.29 -7.66 -5.70
C ALA A 128 -4.01 -6.44 -6.58
N ILE A 129 -5.02 -5.58 -6.72
CA ILE A 129 -4.93 -4.28 -7.37
C ILE A 129 -5.26 -3.22 -6.33
N THR A 130 -4.37 -2.24 -6.18
CA THR A 130 -4.51 -1.14 -5.23
C THR A 130 -4.54 0.18 -5.99
N ILE A 131 -5.50 1.03 -5.66
CA ILE A 131 -5.55 2.42 -6.11
C ILE A 131 -5.46 3.28 -4.86
N SER A 132 -4.54 4.24 -4.84
CA SER A 132 -4.35 5.07 -3.67
C SER A 132 -3.95 6.49 -4.04
N GLN A 133 -4.27 7.43 -3.16
CA GLN A 133 -3.85 8.82 -3.29
C GLN A 133 -3.42 9.36 -1.94
N SER A 134 -2.63 10.43 -1.98
CA SER A 134 -2.29 11.21 -0.80
C SER A 134 -2.55 12.68 -1.06
N LEU A 135 -3.13 13.36 -0.08
CA LEU A 135 -3.22 14.80 -0.01
C LEU A 135 -2.26 15.29 1.07
N ARG A 136 -1.57 16.41 0.82
CA ARG A 136 -0.61 16.99 1.76
C ARG A 136 -0.96 18.43 2.06
N ALA A 137 -0.78 18.80 3.31
CA ALA A 137 -0.78 20.17 3.78
C ALA A 137 0.53 20.43 4.53
N THR A 138 1.19 21.53 4.21
CA THR A 138 2.42 21.97 4.86
C THR A 138 2.20 23.33 5.51
N ASP A 139 2.49 23.42 6.80
CA ASP A 139 2.50 24.64 7.60
C ASP A 139 3.94 24.96 7.99
N VAL A 140 4.45 26.10 7.53
CA VAL A 140 5.84 26.52 7.74
C VAL A 140 5.88 27.55 8.87
N LYS A 141 6.51 27.19 9.98
CA LYS A 141 6.81 28.07 11.11
C LYS A 141 8.30 28.45 11.09
N PRO A 142 8.71 29.56 11.74
CA PRO A 142 10.09 30.03 11.70
C PRO A 142 11.13 28.96 12.02
N ASN A 143 10.90 28.13 13.03
CA ASN A 143 11.82 27.09 13.49
C ASN A 143 11.43 25.66 13.08
N GLN A 144 10.25 25.46 12.48
CA GLN A 144 9.67 24.14 12.31
C GLN A 144 8.73 24.09 11.10
N VAL A 145 8.82 23.04 10.30
CA VAL A 145 7.85 22.72 9.26
C VAL A 145 6.96 21.59 9.77
N ASN A 146 5.66 21.83 9.87
CA ASN A 146 4.67 20.81 10.14
C ASN A 146 4.08 20.35 8.81
N ALA A 147 4.24 19.08 8.49
CA ALA A 147 3.57 18.47 7.36
C ALA A 147 2.50 17.51 7.87
N ALA A 148 1.30 17.60 7.33
CA ALA A 148 0.24 16.61 7.53
C ALA A 148 -0.14 16.03 6.18
N GLY A 149 -0.24 14.70 6.09
CA GLY A 149 -0.70 13.99 4.92
C GLY A 149 -1.94 13.16 5.25
N THR A 150 -2.95 13.21 4.40
CA THR A 150 -4.07 12.26 4.42
C THR A 150 -3.89 11.32 3.25
N THR A 151 -3.95 10.01 3.51
CA THR A 151 -3.84 8.96 2.51
C THR A 151 -5.13 8.17 2.47
N TRP A 152 -5.55 7.75 1.28
CA TRP A 152 -6.60 6.76 1.13
C TRP A 152 -6.18 5.73 0.09
N SER A 153 -6.62 4.48 0.26
CA SER A 153 -6.38 3.42 -0.70
C SER A 153 -7.58 2.47 -0.78
N LEU A 154 -7.90 2.04 -1.99
CA LEU A 154 -8.87 0.99 -2.29
C LEU A 154 -8.11 -0.20 -2.89
N THR A 155 -8.23 -1.38 -2.29
CA THR A 155 -7.59 -2.60 -2.77
C THR A 155 -8.63 -3.66 -3.06
N GLY A 156 -8.65 -4.18 -4.28
CA GLY A 156 -9.38 -5.39 -4.64
C GLY A 156 -8.42 -6.57 -4.71
N SER A 157 -8.76 -7.71 -4.09
CA SER A 157 -7.97 -8.93 -4.19
C SER A 157 -8.84 -10.15 -4.47
N ALA A 158 -8.25 -11.15 -5.11
CA ALA A 158 -8.89 -12.45 -5.37
C ALA A 158 -7.85 -13.58 -5.29
N PRO A 159 -8.23 -14.76 -4.76
CA PRO A 159 -7.39 -15.94 -4.78
C PRO A 159 -7.24 -16.46 -6.22
N VAL A 160 -6.03 -16.90 -6.58
CA VAL A 160 -5.71 -17.48 -7.90
C VAL A 160 -6.11 -18.95 -7.98
N ALA A 161 -6.03 -19.66 -6.85
CA ALA A 161 -6.38 -21.07 -6.75
C ALA A 161 -7.53 -21.27 -5.76
N LYS A 162 -8.39 -22.26 -6.05
CA LYS A 162 -9.52 -22.64 -5.19
C LYS A 162 -9.12 -23.49 -3.98
N SER A 163 -7.88 -23.99 -3.95
CA SER A 163 -7.43 -24.96 -2.96
C SER A 163 -6.03 -24.61 -2.49
N GLY A 164 -5.92 -24.31 -1.20
CA GLY A 164 -4.67 -24.16 -0.48
C GLY A 164 -4.57 -22.83 0.27
N ASP A 165 -4.00 -22.89 1.47
CA ASP A 165 -3.84 -21.75 2.36
C ASP A 165 -2.97 -20.68 1.72
N THR A 166 -3.56 -19.62 1.18
CA THR A 166 -2.78 -18.50 0.63
C THR A 166 -2.11 -17.66 1.72
N ALA A 167 -2.34 -17.97 3.00
CA ALA A 167 -1.92 -17.19 4.16
C ALA A 167 -0.50 -17.55 4.64
N ILE A 168 0.52 -16.85 4.14
CA ILE A 168 1.86 -16.93 4.74
C ILE A 168 1.85 -16.17 6.09
N GLY A 169 1.68 -16.90 7.20
CA GLY A 169 1.82 -16.37 8.56
C GLY A 169 0.72 -15.42 9.04
N THR A 170 -0.27 -15.08 8.21
CA THR A 170 -1.37 -14.16 8.58
C THR A 170 -2.57 -14.91 9.18
N LEU A 171 -3.08 -14.45 10.31
CA LEU A 171 -4.29 -15.01 10.94
C LEU A 171 -5.60 -14.45 10.34
N ASP A 172 -5.51 -13.76 9.20
CA ASP A 172 -6.60 -13.05 8.55
C ASP A 172 -7.62 -14.01 7.91
N SER A 173 -8.91 -13.79 8.17
CA SER A 173 -10.02 -14.58 7.62
C SER A 173 -10.33 -14.32 6.14
N PHE A 174 -9.72 -13.31 5.51
CA PHE A 174 -10.00 -12.97 4.10
C PHE A 174 -9.20 -13.75 3.07
N THR A 175 -8.29 -14.61 3.50
CA THR A 175 -7.23 -15.13 2.64
C THR A 175 -7.77 -15.93 1.44
N ASP A 176 -8.83 -16.71 1.66
CA ASP A 176 -9.48 -17.52 0.61
C ASP A 176 -10.70 -16.84 -0.04
N SER A 177 -10.87 -15.53 0.16
CA SER A 177 -12.02 -14.78 -0.33
C SER A 177 -11.60 -13.70 -1.32
N SER A 178 -12.48 -13.40 -2.27
CA SER A 178 -12.35 -12.13 -3.00
C SER A 178 -12.66 -11.01 -2.02
N SER A 179 -11.79 -10.02 -1.90
CA SER A 179 -11.93 -8.96 -0.90
C SER A 179 -11.76 -7.56 -1.47
N LEU A 180 -12.48 -6.62 -0.89
CA LEU A 180 -12.37 -5.19 -1.12
C LEU A 180 -11.96 -4.53 0.20
N LYS A 181 -10.82 -3.83 0.20
CA LYS A 181 -10.25 -3.17 1.36
C LYS A 181 -10.21 -1.66 1.11
N LEU A 182 -10.83 -0.89 1.98
CA LEU A 182 -10.71 0.57 2.02
C LEU A 182 -9.85 0.95 3.21
N ARG A 183 -8.83 1.75 2.98
CA ARG A 183 -7.97 2.30 4.04
C ARG A 183 -7.95 3.81 3.95
N VAL A 184 -8.00 4.45 5.10
CA VAL A 184 -7.78 5.88 5.26
C VAL A 184 -6.79 6.08 6.39
N GLY A 185 -5.81 6.94 6.19
CA GLY A 185 -4.78 7.20 7.19
C GLY A 185 -4.35 8.65 7.19
N ARG A 186 -3.93 9.14 8.34
CA ARG A 186 -3.35 10.47 8.51
C ARG A 186 -1.96 10.35 9.09
N LEU A 187 -1.00 11.01 8.45
CA LEU A 187 0.39 11.09 8.85
C LEU A 187 0.69 12.54 9.25
N PHE A 188 1.36 12.72 10.36
CA PHE A 188 1.88 13.98 10.86
C PHE A 188 3.39 13.86 10.90
N MET A 189 4.07 14.89 10.43
CA MET A 189 5.51 14.96 10.43
C MET A 189 5.93 16.35 10.88
N THR A 190 6.85 16.37 11.82
CA THR A 190 7.53 17.58 12.26
C THR A 190 8.95 17.53 11.72
N MET A 191 9.39 18.62 11.10
CA MET A 191 10.76 18.78 10.61
C MET A 191 11.32 20.10 11.12
N PRO A 192 12.62 20.19 11.44
CA PRO A 192 13.26 21.47 11.66
C PRO A 192 13.15 22.32 10.39
N ASN A 193 13.00 23.63 10.55
CA ASN A 193 13.11 24.53 9.41
C ASN A 193 14.59 24.67 9.02
N LEU A 194 15.03 23.84 8.08
CA LEU A 194 16.40 23.83 7.59
C LEU A 194 16.85 25.20 7.06
N LEU A 195 15.92 26.04 6.60
CA LEU A 195 16.24 27.40 6.14
C LEU A 195 16.67 28.35 7.26
N THR A 196 16.48 27.97 8.52
CA THR A 196 16.96 28.72 9.70
C THR A 196 18.17 28.09 10.36
N ASP A 197 18.60 26.91 9.90
CA ASP A 197 19.75 26.20 10.43
C ASP A 197 21.05 26.75 9.81
N PRO A 198 21.95 27.37 10.59
CA PRO A 198 23.18 27.95 10.06
C PRO A 198 24.11 26.92 9.42
N ASP A 199 24.11 25.67 9.92
CA ASP A 199 24.95 24.60 9.36
C ASP A 199 24.42 24.19 7.98
N TYR A 200 23.10 24.09 7.84
CA TYR A 200 22.46 23.79 6.55
C TYR A 200 22.69 24.92 5.53
N LEU A 201 22.51 26.18 5.94
CA LEU A 201 22.78 27.33 5.07
C LEU A 201 24.26 27.41 4.68
N GLY A 202 25.17 27.14 5.62
CA GLY A 202 26.61 27.08 5.36
C GLY A 202 26.97 26.00 4.35
N LEU A 203 26.30 24.84 4.42
CA LEU A 203 26.47 23.73 3.48
C LEU A 203 25.95 24.08 2.07
N ILE A 204 24.74 24.66 1.97
CA ILE A 204 24.18 25.14 0.70
C ILE A 204 25.12 26.17 0.05
N ASN A 205 25.53 27.19 0.81
CA ASN A 205 26.40 28.23 0.31
C ASN A 205 27.76 27.67 -0.17
N ALA A 206 28.32 26.68 0.54
CA ALA A 206 29.55 26.02 0.12
C ALA A 206 29.38 25.29 -1.23
N ALA A 207 28.27 24.56 -1.42
CA ALA A 207 27.97 23.87 -2.67
C ALA A 207 27.75 24.84 -3.83
N THR A 208 26.94 25.88 -3.63
CA THR A 208 26.65 26.91 -4.63
C THR A 208 27.93 27.64 -5.04
N ASN A 209 28.79 28.01 -4.09
CA ASN A 209 30.07 28.64 -4.39
C ASN A 209 31.02 27.71 -5.17
N ALA A 210 31.05 26.42 -4.85
CA ALA A 210 31.80 25.44 -5.62
C ALA A 210 31.29 25.30 -7.06
N CYS A 211 29.98 25.37 -7.28
CA CYS A 211 29.37 25.42 -8.61
C CYS A 211 29.78 26.68 -9.38
N ILE A 212 29.60 27.86 -8.77
CA ILE A 212 29.95 29.17 -9.34
C ILE A 212 31.44 29.24 -9.71
N ALA A 213 32.32 28.66 -8.90
CA ALA A 213 33.76 28.65 -9.15
C ALA A 213 34.15 27.85 -10.41
N LYS A 214 33.37 26.83 -10.81
CA LYS A 214 33.61 26.07 -12.05
C LYS A 214 32.80 26.57 -13.25
N ALA A 215 31.84 27.49 -13.05
CA ALA A 215 31.08 28.08 -14.14
C ALA A 215 31.97 28.95 -15.04
N LYS A 216 31.91 28.73 -16.36
CA LYS A 216 32.78 29.39 -17.33
C LYS A 216 32.35 30.82 -17.67
N ASP A 217 31.07 31.14 -17.49
CA ASP A 217 30.46 32.39 -17.90
C ASP A 217 29.47 32.92 -16.85
N GLY A 218 28.90 34.10 -17.11
CA GLY A 218 27.90 34.70 -16.22
C GLY A 218 26.61 33.89 -16.14
N ALA A 219 26.17 33.31 -17.26
CA ALA A 219 24.94 32.51 -17.33
C ALA A 219 25.02 31.26 -16.44
N GLY A 220 26.15 30.53 -16.46
CA GLY A 220 26.37 29.39 -15.59
C GLY A 220 26.39 29.74 -14.11
N LYS A 221 26.88 30.94 -13.74
CA LYS A 221 26.84 31.41 -12.34
C LYS A 221 25.42 31.67 -11.86
N VAL A 222 24.59 32.30 -12.69
CA VAL A 222 23.17 32.50 -12.39
C VAL A 222 22.46 31.15 -12.26
N ALA A 223 22.71 30.22 -13.17
CA ALA A 223 22.17 28.86 -13.09
C ALA A 223 22.57 28.14 -11.78
N CYS A 224 23.80 28.31 -11.29
CA CYS A 224 24.22 27.77 -10.00
C CYS A 224 23.49 28.40 -8.79
N GLN A 225 23.09 29.67 -8.88
CA GLN A 225 22.37 30.36 -7.81
C GLN A 225 20.88 29.99 -7.78
N GLU A 226 20.30 29.73 -8.95
CA GLU A 226 18.91 29.34 -9.11
C GLU A 226 18.70 27.81 -9.05
N ALA A 227 19.78 27.04 -9.09
CA ALA A 227 19.74 25.58 -8.99
C ALA A 227 19.05 25.11 -7.72
N ASP A 228 18.21 24.09 -7.85
CA ASP A 228 17.64 23.40 -6.69
C ASP A 228 18.76 22.60 -6.00
N VAL A 229 18.97 22.90 -4.72
CA VAL A 229 20.08 22.34 -3.95
C VAL A 229 19.64 21.03 -3.32
N ASP A 230 19.76 19.98 -4.12
CA ASP A 230 19.38 18.64 -3.74
C ASP A 230 20.60 17.73 -3.47
N GLU A 231 20.36 16.47 -3.12
CA GLU A 231 21.43 15.50 -2.84
C GLU A 231 22.40 15.33 -4.03
N GLY A 232 21.88 15.36 -5.27
CA GLY A 232 22.69 15.26 -6.48
C GLY A 232 23.59 16.47 -6.67
N PHE A 233 23.08 17.67 -6.38
CA PHE A 233 23.84 18.91 -6.40
C PHE A 233 24.97 18.88 -5.38
N ILE A 234 24.69 18.50 -4.13
CA ILE A 234 25.71 18.35 -3.07
C ILE A 234 26.76 17.32 -3.48
N LYS A 235 26.34 16.15 -3.96
CA LYS A 235 27.24 15.07 -4.40
C LYS A 235 28.14 15.50 -5.56
N THR A 236 27.64 16.36 -6.46
CA THR A 236 28.40 16.85 -7.61
C THR A 236 29.45 17.88 -7.22
N TRP A 237 29.11 18.80 -6.31
CA TRP A 237 29.93 19.99 -6.06
C TRP A 237 30.79 19.91 -4.79
N ILE A 238 30.31 19.22 -3.76
CA ILE A 238 31.00 19.03 -2.48
C ILE A 238 30.80 17.59 -1.96
N PRO A 239 31.25 16.56 -2.72
CA PRO A 239 31.01 15.15 -2.39
C PRO A 239 31.44 14.77 -0.98
N ASP A 240 32.51 15.38 -0.46
CA ASP A 240 33.06 15.08 0.88
C ASP A 240 32.11 15.48 2.03
N ARG A 241 31.10 16.31 1.75
CA ARG A 241 30.10 16.77 2.75
C ARG A 241 28.72 16.16 2.55
N ILE A 242 28.59 15.13 1.73
CA ILE A 242 27.30 14.47 1.48
C ILE A 242 26.69 13.88 2.76
N ASP A 243 27.51 13.31 3.64
CA ASP A 243 27.05 12.75 4.92
C ASP A 243 26.50 13.82 5.86
N GLU A 244 27.05 15.03 5.81
CA GLU A 244 26.55 16.16 6.57
C GLU A 244 25.19 16.65 6.05
N TYR A 245 25.03 16.73 4.72
CA TYR A 245 23.75 17.04 4.09
C TYR A 245 22.69 16.01 4.47
N VAL A 246 23.01 14.72 4.33
CA VAL A 246 22.10 13.63 4.67
C VAL A 246 21.77 13.71 6.16
N ARG A 247 22.76 13.92 7.03
CA ARG A 247 22.52 14.08 8.47
C ARG A 247 21.53 15.21 8.73
N LEU A 248 21.79 16.43 8.27
CA LEU A 248 20.92 17.59 8.53
C LEU A 248 19.51 17.40 7.95
N THR A 249 19.40 16.84 6.75
CA THR A 249 18.09 16.64 6.08
C THR A 249 17.30 15.44 6.59
N THR A 250 17.94 14.47 7.26
CA THR A 250 17.29 13.22 7.73
C THR A 250 17.19 13.07 9.25
N THR A 251 17.99 13.77 10.05
CA THR A 251 18.14 13.52 11.50
C THR A 251 16.94 13.86 12.38
N GLN A 252 15.93 14.60 11.90
CA GLN A 252 14.82 15.04 12.75
C GLN A 252 13.48 14.97 12.04
N ARG A 253 13.10 13.77 11.60
CA ARG A 253 11.75 13.51 11.10
C ARG A 253 11.07 12.51 12.01
N PHE A 254 10.68 12.95 13.20
CA PHE A 254 9.67 12.19 13.93
C PHE A 254 8.35 12.39 13.18
N ALA A 255 7.91 11.34 12.51
CA ALA A 255 6.57 11.29 11.96
C ALA A 255 5.76 10.25 12.72
N TRP A 256 4.47 10.49 12.85
CA TRP A 256 3.54 9.54 13.42
C TRP A 256 2.21 9.67 12.70
N GLY A 257 1.46 8.60 12.69
CA GLY A 257 0.17 8.57 12.01
C GLY A 257 -0.74 7.54 12.61
N TYR A 258 -2.00 7.64 12.21
CA TYR A 258 -3.01 6.65 12.54
C TYR A 258 -3.92 6.46 11.35
N GLY A 259 -4.65 5.36 11.33
CA GLY A 259 -5.61 5.12 10.28
C GLY A 259 -6.58 4.01 10.58
N LEU A 260 -7.58 3.93 9.72
CA LEU A 260 -8.67 2.99 9.75
C LEU A 260 -8.64 2.18 8.45
N GLU A 261 -8.96 0.90 8.55
CA GLU A 261 -9.13 0.00 7.43
C GLU A 261 -10.43 -0.77 7.61
N GLY A 262 -11.26 -0.78 6.56
CA GLY A 262 -12.44 -1.63 6.45
C GLY A 262 -12.22 -2.66 5.35
N THR A 263 -12.59 -3.91 5.62
CA THR A 263 -12.52 -5.00 4.66
C THR A 263 -13.89 -5.65 4.51
N LEU A 264 -14.29 -5.90 3.26
CA LEU A 264 -15.46 -6.70 2.89
C LEU A 264 -14.99 -7.81 1.96
N GLY A 265 -15.35 -9.05 2.26
CA GLY A 265 -15.05 -10.19 1.40
C GLY A 265 -16.31 -10.85 0.87
N TYR A 266 -16.13 -11.74 -0.10
CA TYR A 266 -17.17 -12.61 -0.63
C TYR A 266 -16.59 -14.01 -0.86
N ARG A 267 -17.27 -15.03 -0.32
CA ARG A 267 -16.92 -16.44 -0.52
C ARG A 267 -18.18 -17.28 -0.64
N LYS A 268 -18.16 -18.20 -1.61
CA LYS A 268 -19.17 -19.23 -1.79
C LYS A 268 -18.63 -20.56 -1.27
N PHE A 269 -19.29 -21.11 -0.28
CA PHE A 269 -18.96 -22.38 0.35
C PHE A 269 -19.77 -23.48 -0.29
N LYS A 270 -19.12 -24.61 -0.63
CA LYS A 270 -19.81 -25.84 -1.02
C LYS A 270 -19.72 -26.82 0.14
N PHE A 271 -20.82 -27.46 0.47
CA PHE A 271 -20.87 -28.42 1.58
C PHE A 271 -21.87 -29.54 1.27
N ILE A 272 -21.76 -30.64 2.02
CA ILE A 272 -22.69 -31.75 1.95
C ILE A 272 -23.80 -31.50 2.98
N ASP A 273 -25.05 -31.47 2.54
CA ASP A 273 -26.20 -31.50 3.44
C ASP A 273 -26.44 -32.95 3.89
N SER A 274 -25.90 -33.30 5.06
CA SER A 274 -25.90 -34.67 5.62
C SER A 274 -27.27 -35.39 5.56
N PRO A 275 -28.41 -34.76 5.87
CA PRO A 275 -29.72 -35.40 5.78
C PRO A 275 -30.15 -35.76 4.34
N GLY A 276 -29.75 -34.95 3.36
CA GLY A 276 -30.12 -35.15 1.96
C GLY A 276 -29.09 -35.91 1.12
N ILE A 277 -27.84 -36.01 1.60
CA ILE A 277 -26.68 -36.49 0.82
C ILE A 277 -26.62 -35.75 -0.53
N VAL A 278 -26.82 -34.44 -0.48
CA VAL A 278 -26.75 -33.53 -1.63
C VAL A 278 -25.69 -32.48 -1.40
N GLU A 279 -25.00 -32.09 -2.47
CA GLU A 279 -24.15 -30.90 -2.43
C GLU A 279 -25.04 -29.66 -2.41
N ASP A 280 -24.81 -28.79 -1.44
CA ASP A 280 -25.44 -27.47 -1.34
C ASP A 280 -24.34 -26.39 -1.28
N SER A 281 -24.75 -25.14 -1.43
CA SER A 281 -23.85 -24.00 -1.35
C SER A 281 -24.43 -22.83 -0.56
N ASP A 282 -23.58 -22.17 0.21
CA ASP A 282 -23.94 -21.03 1.05
C ASP A 282 -22.98 -19.88 0.74
N GLU A 283 -23.53 -18.68 0.59
CA GLU A 283 -22.78 -17.48 0.23
C GLU A 283 -22.61 -16.62 1.48
N LYS A 284 -21.36 -16.27 1.79
CA LYS A 284 -21.05 -15.46 2.97
C LYS A 284 -20.24 -14.23 2.60
N VAL A 285 -20.47 -13.20 3.40
CA VAL A 285 -19.79 -11.91 3.31
C VAL A 285 -18.99 -11.72 4.60
N PRO A 286 -17.74 -12.20 4.66
CA PRO A 286 -16.86 -11.86 5.78
C PRO A 286 -16.59 -10.36 5.77
N TRP A 287 -16.37 -9.77 6.95
CA TRP A 287 -16.06 -8.36 7.07
C TRP A 287 -15.16 -8.09 8.28
N GLY A 288 -14.44 -6.98 8.23
CA GLY A 288 -13.51 -6.64 9.30
C GLY A 288 -13.17 -5.16 9.33
N VAL A 289 -12.78 -4.70 10.51
CA VAL A 289 -12.33 -3.33 10.74
C VAL A 289 -11.01 -3.39 11.49
N LYS A 290 -10.04 -2.56 11.09
CA LYS A 290 -8.72 -2.46 11.71
C LYS A 290 -8.37 -1.01 11.98
N LEU A 291 -7.96 -0.72 13.21
CA LEU A 291 -7.37 0.54 13.62
C LEU A 291 -5.86 0.34 13.76
N TYR A 292 -5.06 1.28 13.26
CA TYR A 292 -3.61 1.20 13.37
C TYR A 292 -3.00 2.56 13.69
N GLY A 293 -1.85 2.52 14.37
CA GLY A 293 -1.00 3.66 14.67
C GLY A 293 0.42 3.35 14.24
N THR A 294 1.10 4.31 13.62
CA THR A 294 2.47 4.16 13.13
C THR A 294 3.34 5.29 13.63
N ILE A 295 4.58 4.97 14.01
CA ILE A 295 5.63 5.95 14.32
C ILE A 295 6.81 5.69 13.40
N LEU A 296 7.43 6.77 12.93
CA LEU A 296 8.63 6.77 12.10
C LEU A 296 9.68 7.58 12.87
N PRO A 297 10.44 6.97 13.78
CA PRO A 297 11.48 7.67 14.53
C PRO A 297 12.65 8.11 13.64
N LYS A 298 12.84 7.45 12.49
CA LYS A 298 13.87 7.75 11.48
C LYS A 298 13.31 7.45 10.09
N SER A 299 13.88 8.03 9.04
CA SER A 299 13.45 7.78 7.65
C SER A 299 13.52 6.31 7.23
N THR A 300 14.41 5.52 7.83
CA THR A 300 14.60 4.10 7.48
C THR A 300 13.93 3.14 8.44
N LEU A 301 13.24 3.62 9.47
CA LEU A 301 12.67 2.80 10.55
C LEU A 301 11.22 3.21 10.82
N ALA A 302 10.30 2.26 10.74
CA ALA A 302 8.90 2.47 11.09
C ALA A 302 8.43 1.38 12.06
N PHE A 303 7.56 1.75 12.99
CA PHE A 303 6.87 0.80 13.86
C PHE A 303 5.37 1.02 13.76
N THR A 304 4.62 -0.05 13.61
CA THR A 304 3.17 0.00 13.52
C THR A 304 2.55 -0.95 14.53
N ALA A 305 1.54 -0.46 15.25
CA ALA A 305 0.69 -1.28 16.10
C ALA A 305 -0.74 -1.23 15.57
N SER A 306 -1.49 -2.32 15.65
CA SER A 306 -2.87 -2.36 15.19
C SER A 306 -3.74 -3.33 15.99
N VAL A 307 -5.03 -3.04 15.98
CA VAL A 307 -6.10 -3.89 16.47
C VAL A 307 -7.12 -4.09 15.37
N ALA A 308 -7.52 -5.33 15.11
CA ALA A 308 -8.55 -5.66 14.14
C ALA A 308 -9.64 -6.53 14.78
N TYR A 309 -10.89 -6.26 14.42
CA TYR A 309 -12.01 -7.16 14.64
C TYR A 309 -12.46 -7.70 13.30
N GLN A 310 -12.61 -9.01 13.20
CA GLN A 310 -12.98 -9.68 11.96
C GLN A 310 -14.06 -10.72 12.21
N LYS A 311 -15.00 -10.80 11.28
CA LYS A 311 -15.96 -11.88 11.17
C LYS A 311 -15.68 -12.67 9.90
N GLY A 312 -15.20 -13.89 10.09
CA GLY A 312 -14.87 -14.87 9.06
C GLY A 312 -15.88 -16.02 9.02
N PHE A 313 -15.67 -16.91 8.05
CA PHE A 313 -16.43 -18.14 7.90
C PHE A 313 -15.48 -19.25 7.47
N ASP A 314 -15.48 -20.35 8.21
CA ASP A 314 -14.60 -21.49 7.97
C ASP A 314 -15.44 -22.70 7.54
N GLU A 315 -14.86 -23.50 6.63
CA GLU A 315 -15.47 -24.76 6.21
C GLU A 315 -15.53 -25.74 7.38
N GLN A 316 -16.58 -26.53 7.45
CA GLN A 316 -16.62 -27.64 8.41
C GLN A 316 -15.61 -28.72 8.04
N LYS A 317 -15.32 -29.61 9.00
CA LYS A 317 -14.45 -30.76 8.74
C LYS A 317 -14.99 -31.55 7.56
N THR A 318 -14.10 -31.91 6.63
CA THR A 318 -14.45 -32.74 5.49
C THR A 318 -14.85 -34.13 5.98
N LYS A 319 -15.95 -34.65 5.44
CA LYS A 319 -16.47 -35.98 5.72
C LYS A 319 -16.79 -36.69 4.41
N THR A 320 -16.63 -38.00 4.43
CA THR A 320 -17.09 -38.87 3.35
C THR A 320 -18.46 -39.42 3.72
N VAL A 321 -19.48 -39.11 2.93
CA VAL A 321 -20.84 -39.61 3.11
C VAL A 321 -21.15 -40.55 1.95
N CYS A 322 -21.43 -41.81 2.27
CA CYS A 322 -21.81 -42.82 1.30
C CYS A 322 -23.30 -43.13 1.48
N PRO A 323 -24.15 -42.99 0.44
CA PRO A 323 -25.53 -43.41 0.53
C PRO A 323 -25.62 -44.93 0.72
N GLU A 324 -26.73 -45.43 1.26
CA GLU A 324 -26.94 -46.88 1.32
C GLU A 324 -26.95 -47.48 -0.11
N PRO A 325 -26.29 -48.63 -0.33
CA PRO A 325 -26.20 -49.22 -1.66
C PRO A 325 -27.59 -49.65 -2.14
N VAL A 326 -28.05 -49.07 -3.25
CA VAL A 326 -29.25 -49.55 -3.96
C VAL A 326 -28.84 -50.72 -4.86
N VAL A 327 -29.59 -51.83 -4.81
CA VAL A 327 -29.25 -53.05 -5.57
C VAL A 327 -29.09 -52.72 -7.06
N GLY A 328 -27.91 -53.02 -7.62
CA GLY A 328 -27.60 -52.80 -9.04
C GLY A 328 -27.00 -51.43 -9.38
N THR A 329 -26.78 -50.53 -8.41
CA THR A 329 -26.09 -49.25 -8.66
C THR A 329 -24.67 -49.25 -8.11
N ARG A 330 -23.78 -48.48 -8.75
CA ARG A 330 -22.42 -48.24 -8.24
C ARG A 330 -22.50 -47.26 -7.08
N LEU A 331 -21.96 -47.63 -5.92
CA LEU A 331 -21.83 -46.73 -4.77
C LEU A 331 -20.92 -45.55 -5.13
N VAL A 332 -21.46 -44.34 -5.07
CA VAL A 332 -20.71 -43.09 -5.23
C VAL A 332 -20.79 -42.36 -3.91
N CYS A 333 -19.66 -42.23 -3.22
CA CYS A 333 -19.57 -41.44 -1.99
C CYS A 333 -19.26 -39.98 -2.33
N LEU A 334 -19.89 -39.06 -1.59
CA LEU A 334 -19.57 -37.63 -1.66
C LEU A 334 -18.53 -37.32 -0.60
N VAL A 335 -17.53 -36.49 -0.95
CA VAL A 335 -16.48 -36.04 -0.05
C VAL A 335 -16.50 -34.52 -0.03
N GLY A 336 -16.73 -33.93 1.14
CA GLY A 336 -16.82 -32.48 1.30
C GLY A 336 -17.08 -32.06 2.74
N PRO A 337 -17.12 -30.75 3.03
CA PRO A 337 -17.45 -30.22 4.35
C PRO A 337 -18.82 -30.72 4.85
N ASP A 338 -18.91 -31.21 6.09
CA ASP A 338 -20.14 -31.76 6.70
C ASP A 338 -21.08 -30.66 7.21
N GLY A 339 -21.63 -29.86 6.29
CA GLY A 339 -22.63 -28.84 6.61
C GLY A 339 -22.18 -27.40 6.36
N ARG A 340 -23.10 -26.47 6.67
CA ARG A 340 -22.91 -25.02 6.43
C ARG A 340 -21.67 -24.47 7.13
N PRO A 341 -21.00 -23.46 6.54
CA PRO A 341 -19.78 -22.89 7.12
C PRO A 341 -20.03 -22.31 8.52
N ASN A 342 -19.04 -22.47 9.40
CA ASN A 342 -19.10 -21.95 10.76
C ASN A 342 -18.62 -20.50 10.78
N SER A 343 -19.37 -19.63 11.47
CA SER A 343 -18.94 -18.25 11.70
C SER A 343 -17.79 -18.24 12.70
N THR A 344 -16.71 -17.53 12.37
CA THR A 344 -15.59 -17.29 13.27
C THR A 344 -15.40 -15.81 13.51
N GLU A 345 -15.10 -15.43 14.75
CA GLU A 345 -14.86 -14.05 15.13
C GLU A 345 -13.46 -13.94 15.72
N LYS A 346 -12.66 -13.00 15.21
CA LYS A 346 -11.27 -12.82 15.60
C LYS A 346 -11.04 -11.41 16.12
N VAL A 347 -10.19 -11.32 17.14
CA VAL A 347 -9.65 -10.05 17.64
C VAL A 347 -8.15 -10.10 17.51
N LEU A 348 -7.62 -9.47 16.47
CA LEU A 348 -6.21 -9.53 16.12
C LEU A 348 -5.48 -8.32 16.70
N LEU A 349 -4.44 -8.57 17.49
CA LEU A 349 -3.47 -7.57 17.91
C LEU A 349 -2.19 -7.77 17.10
N ALA A 350 -1.66 -6.74 16.47
CA ALA A 350 -0.43 -6.87 15.70
C ALA A 350 0.56 -5.73 15.98
N VAL A 351 1.85 -6.10 15.98
CA VAL A 351 2.98 -5.17 16.04
C VAL A 351 3.93 -5.50 14.89
N GLU A 352 4.34 -4.47 14.16
CA GLU A 352 5.20 -4.55 13.00
C GLU A 352 6.37 -3.58 13.15
N GLY A 353 7.56 -4.00 12.74
CA GLY A 353 8.74 -3.15 12.63
C GLY A 353 9.33 -3.22 11.23
N ARG A 354 9.44 -2.09 10.54
CA ARG A 354 10.07 -1.99 9.22
C ARG A 354 11.43 -1.35 9.32
N LYS A 355 12.43 -1.94 8.66
CA LYS A 355 13.76 -1.34 8.56
C LYS A 355 14.33 -1.49 7.15
N LEU A 356 14.77 -0.37 6.59
CA LEU A 356 15.55 -0.34 5.35
C LEU A 356 17.04 -0.27 5.69
N PHE A 357 17.82 -1.13 5.07
CA PHE A 357 19.28 -1.18 5.17
C PHE A 357 19.88 -0.70 3.85
N ASP A 358 20.76 0.27 3.95
CA ASP A 358 21.51 0.81 2.82
C ASP A 358 22.93 0.22 2.83
N LEU A 359 23.22 -0.66 1.88
CA LEU A 359 24.52 -1.33 1.74
C LEU A 359 25.48 -0.55 0.84
N SER A 360 25.01 0.48 0.14
CA SER A 360 25.81 1.29 -0.78
C SER A 360 27.01 1.98 -0.11
N ARG A 361 26.94 2.18 1.21
CA ARG A 361 27.99 2.79 2.04
C ARG A 361 29.08 1.81 2.52
N GLY A 362 28.94 0.52 2.24
CA GLY A 362 29.88 -0.51 2.68
C GLY A 362 30.92 -0.89 1.61
N ARG A 363 32.07 -1.42 2.06
CA ARG A 363 33.14 -1.99 1.19
C ARG A 363 32.71 -3.21 0.35
N LEU A 364 31.48 -3.71 0.56
CA LEU A 364 30.90 -4.89 -0.08
C LEU A 364 30.11 -4.53 -1.35
N GLN A 365 30.58 -3.53 -2.12
CA GLN A 365 30.02 -3.12 -3.41
C GLN A 365 30.30 -4.16 -4.52
N ASN A 366 29.88 -5.41 -4.31
CA ASN A 366 29.94 -6.43 -5.36
C ASN A 366 28.75 -6.33 -6.34
N GLY A 367 27.94 -5.25 -6.26
CA GLY A 367 27.02 -4.80 -7.32
C GLY A 367 25.69 -5.55 -7.45
N VAL A 368 25.37 -6.51 -6.58
CA VAL A 368 24.15 -7.32 -6.73
C VAL A 368 22.97 -6.79 -5.89
N VAL A 369 23.23 -6.22 -4.71
CA VAL A 369 22.17 -5.70 -3.82
C VAL A 369 22.67 -4.44 -3.10
N ASP A 370 22.20 -3.28 -3.54
CA ASP A 370 22.58 -2.00 -2.92
C ASP A 370 21.78 -1.69 -1.65
N ARG A 371 20.57 -2.25 -1.53
CA ARG A 371 19.66 -2.05 -0.40
C ARG A 371 18.83 -3.29 -0.14
N PHE A 372 18.49 -3.55 1.11
CA PHE A 372 17.49 -4.56 1.47
C PHE A 372 16.61 -4.07 2.61
N GLY A 373 15.40 -4.60 2.72
CA GLY A 373 14.43 -4.22 3.73
C GLY A 373 13.93 -5.43 4.50
N ILE A 374 13.55 -5.24 5.76
CA ILE A 374 12.82 -6.24 6.55
C ILE A 374 11.58 -5.61 7.14
N ALA A 375 10.49 -6.38 7.25
CA ALA A 375 9.26 -5.92 7.92
C ALA A 375 8.62 -7.00 8.81
N PRO A 376 9.32 -7.51 9.85
CA PRO A 376 8.74 -8.45 10.79
C PRO A 376 7.42 -7.95 11.38
N GLN A 377 6.42 -8.84 11.41
CA GLN A 377 5.15 -8.64 12.12
C GLN A 377 4.87 -9.83 13.04
N VAL A 378 4.43 -9.53 14.26
CA VAL A 378 3.83 -10.50 15.17
C VAL A 378 2.36 -10.16 15.31
N THR A 379 1.50 -11.18 15.23
CA THR A 379 0.04 -11.08 15.34
C THR A 379 -0.44 -12.07 16.40
N TYR A 380 -1.39 -11.65 17.22
CA TYR A 380 -2.04 -12.47 18.23
C TYR A 380 -3.55 -12.42 18.06
N ASP A 381 -4.19 -13.58 17.91
CA ASP A 381 -5.65 -13.71 17.93
C ASP A 381 -6.11 -13.95 19.37
N ALA A 382 -6.66 -12.91 19.98
CA ALA A 382 -7.09 -12.93 21.37
C ALA A 382 -8.29 -13.85 21.64
N ASN A 383 -9.07 -14.20 20.61
CA ASN A 383 -10.23 -15.08 20.78
C ASN A 383 -9.85 -16.56 20.75
N ASN A 384 -8.80 -16.91 19.99
CA ASN A 384 -8.38 -18.30 19.76
C ASN A 384 -7.06 -18.67 20.46
N ASP A 385 -6.37 -17.70 21.09
CA ASP A 385 -5.04 -17.88 21.71
C ASP A 385 -3.97 -18.35 20.71
N GLU A 386 -4.02 -17.80 19.49
CA GLU A 386 -3.12 -18.15 18.40
C GLU A 386 -2.15 -17.01 18.10
N TRP A 387 -0.90 -17.36 17.80
CA TRP A 387 0.14 -16.42 17.41
C TRP A 387 0.57 -16.68 15.97
N GLY A 388 0.76 -15.60 15.22
CA GLY A 388 1.30 -15.60 13.87
C GLY A 388 2.53 -14.71 13.79
N VAL A 389 3.59 -15.20 13.19
CA VAL A 389 4.79 -14.42 12.87
C VAL A 389 4.93 -14.37 11.36
N ASP A 390 5.15 -13.18 10.82
CA ASP A 390 5.45 -12.96 9.42
C ASP A 390 6.76 -12.18 9.28
N PHE A 391 7.66 -12.66 8.41
CA PHE A 391 8.99 -12.11 8.23
C PHE A 391 9.31 -11.94 6.73
N PRO A 392 8.85 -10.83 6.12
CA PRO A 392 9.21 -10.46 4.76
C PRO A 392 10.60 -9.80 4.73
N VAL A 393 11.41 -10.23 3.76
CA VAL A 393 12.71 -9.68 3.41
C VAL A 393 12.67 -9.22 1.95
N TYR A 394 12.92 -7.94 1.75
CA TYR A 394 12.91 -7.25 0.47
C TYR A 394 14.31 -7.20 -0.12
N LEU A 395 14.47 -7.73 -1.33
CA LEU A 395 15.78 -7.91 -1.98
C LEU A 395 15.82 -7.34 -3.40
N ALA A 396 14.70 -7.34 -4.12
CA ALA A 396 14.64 -6.89 -5.50
C ALA A 396 14.17 -5.44 -5.57
N ALA A 397 14.95 -4.58 -6.24
CA ALA A 397 14.62 -3.20 -6.49
C ALA A 397 14.08 -2.98 -7.92
N ASP A 398 13.21 -1.99 -8.12
CA ASP A 398 12.83 -1.50 -9.45
C ASP A 398 13.89 -0.56 -10.05
N ASP A 399 13.63 -0.02 -11.24
CA ASP A 399 14.46 0.95 -11.95
C ASP A 399 14.65 2.28 -11.18
N LYS A 400 13.76 2.55 -10.22
CA LYS A 400 13.80 3.70 -9.31
C LYS A 400 14.45 3.35 -7.97
N GLY A 401 14.88 2.10 -7.80
CA GLY A 401 15.50 1.57 -6.61
C GLY A 401 14.55 1.19 -5.47
N ASN A 402 13.23 1.25 -5.65
CA ASN A 402 12.26 0.83 -4.64
C ASN A 402 12.24 -0.68 -4.51
N LEU A 403 12.16 -1.21 -3.29
CA LEU A 403 12.13 -2.66 -3.14
C LEU A 403 10.74 -3.21 -3.47
N VAL A 404 10.65 -3.96 -4.56
CA VAL A 404 9.40 -4.49 -5.14
C VAL A 404 9.26 -5.99 -5.02
N GLY A 405 10.27 -6.70 -4.51
CA GLY A 405 10.17 -8.15 -4.39
C GLY A 405 11.13 -8.73 -3.38
N GLY A 406 10.84 -9.97 -2.99
CA GLY A 406 11.59 -10.62 -1.93
C GLY A 406 11.07 -12.00 -1.53
N ILE A 407 11.53 -12.43 -0.37
CA ILE A 407 11.15 -13.69 0.27
C ILE A 407 10.36 -13.40 1.54
N ARG A 408 9.39 -14.25 1.86
CA ARG A 408 8.54 -14.11 3.05
C ARG A 408 8.46 -15.45 3.76
N ALA A 409 8.79 -15.45 5.04
CA ALA A 409 8.62 -16.60 5.92
C ALA A 409 7.51 -16.33 6.92
N GLY A 410 6.62 -17.30 7.13
CA GLY A 410 5.50 -17.21 8.05
C GLY A 410 5.41 -18.42 8.96
N TYR A 411 4.98 -18.21 10.19
CA TYR A 411 4.73 -19.26 11.17
C TYR A 411 3.43 -18.98 11.93
N LYS A 412 2.66 -20.03 12.25
CA LYS A 412 1.42 -19.96 13.05
C LYS A 412 1.38 -21.10 14.06
N THR A 413 0.80 -20.85 15.24
CA THR A 413 0.72 -21.86 16.33
C THR A 413 -0.49 -22.80 16.25
N GLY A 414 -1.61 -22.40 15.65
CA GLY A 414 -2.83 -23.24 15.59
C GLY A 414 -2.75 -24.35 14.55
N GLU A 415 -2.54 -23.95 13.29
CA GLU A 415 -2.31 -24.85 12.15
C GLU A 415 -0.82 -25.00 11.92
N GLU A 416 -0.13 -25.71 12.82
CA GLU A 416 1.34 -25.88 12.85
C GLU A 416 1.95 -25.93 11.44
N GLY A 417 2.49 -24.80 11.01
CA GLY A 417 2.82 -24.59 9.60
C GLY A 417 3.82 -23.48 9.42
N PHE A 418 5.06 -23.86 9.12
CA PHE A 418 6.06 -22.93 8.59
C PHE A 418 5.88 -22.84 7.08
N ASN A 419 5.69 -21.61 6.58
CA ASN A 419 5.47 -21.34 5.17
C ASN A 419 6.55 -20.41 4.66
N VAL A 420 7.04 -20.67 3.45
CA VAL A 420 7.98 -19.79 2.74
C VAL A 420 7.40 -19.50 1.36
N GLY A 421 7.45 -18.24 0.97
CA GLY A 421 7.00 -17.80 -0.35
C GLY A 421 7.88 -16.71 -0.92
N ILE A 422 7.70 -16.48 -2.21
CA ILE A 422 8.26 -15.33 -2.92
C ILE A 422 7.14 -14.34 -3.18
N PHE A 423 7.46 -13.06 -3.20
CA PHE A 423 6.47 -12.04 -3.57
C PHE A 423 7.08 -11.05 -4.54
N VAL A 424 6.25 -10.60 -5.48
CA VAL A 424 6.58 -9.55 -6.44
C VAL A 424 5.42 -8.55 -6.47
N GLY A 425 5.69 -7.34 -6.05
CA GLY A 425 4.75 -6.24 -6.04
C GLY A 425 5.36 -5.05 -5.34
N GLY A 426 5.38 -3.91 -6.03
CA GLY A 426 5.93 -2.68 -5.49
C GLY A 426 5.07 -2.12 -4.36
N ALA A 427 5.72 -1.70 -3.28
CA ALA A 427 5.23 -0.55 -2.55
C ALA A 427 5.49 0.65 -3.46
N PHE A 428 4.46 1.19 -4.12
CA PHE A 428 4.68 2.33 -4.99
C PHE A 428 5.17 3.51 -4.16
N ASP A 429 6.31 4.07 -4.61
CA ASP A 429 6.94 5.21 -4.01
C ASP A 429 6.07 6.44 -4.22
N LEU A 430 5.56 7.01 -3.13
CA LEU A 430 4.81 8.25 -3.17
C LEU A 430 5.62 9.40 -2.64
N PHE A 431 6.83 9.57 -3.17
CA PHE A 431 7.56 10.82 -3.03
C PHE A 431 8.49 11.05 -4.24
N HIS A 432 7.95 11.01 -5.45
CA HIS A 432 8.71 11.53 -6.61
C HIS A 432 8.70 13.06 -6.63
N ARG A 433 9.91 13.59 -6.89
CA ARG A 433 10.21 15.00 -7.21
C ARG A 433 9.77 15.33 -8.62
#